data_AF-A0A099K7U6-F1
#
_entry.id   AF-A0A099K7U6-F1
#
_cell.length_a   1.000
_cell.length_b   1.000
_cell.length_c   1.000
_cell.angle_alpha   90.00
_cell.angle_beta   90.00
_cell.angle_gamma   90.00
#
_symmetry.space_group_name_H-M   'P 1'
#
loop_
_entity.id
_entity.type
_entity.pdbx_description
1 polymer ?
#
loop_
_entity_poly.entity_id
_entity_poly.type
_entity_poly.pdbx_seq_one_letter_code
_entity_poly.pdbx_strand_id
1 'polypeptide(L)'
;MKTKSTKIPCLVDALSLTWSPKELLNIKHMAKIGACVKGELIVKAKDAALNRELAKLETTKNKELLATNAFNTHQYEAILNRYKDSCSSITREYNNRRHKDLRLNSLALSECEVTARYELRDMLKGDLEVDTGAKYGDRLNNLLDNIGIDLLDVLGCGEVERFVCRLNNVFTQETFIWTVKNNPTGRSNYSYSATLYADGQPAGVICWGGKNLGCYVSFMGTGCNALDMNRLYEEIKNIPAIKITRIDLAHDDHAGKHSIKKALTKAKKGQFNSGGRPASYMYIESGHLTEKALKENFQALKEHGGFETKSTAKKSFGFIPSKGKTLYIGSRESGKLLRIYEKGKQLGDKKSKWVRWEVELHSSQRVIPIDAMVKSSEYLAATYPALSFLSVEQCKIKTIVKQASMSIERIVENQVINTRKAINMMRVICGMSDSEIVEKFLKDIEEPECRSSMPTRLKAPVVEEWVLQKEEQEAVAA
;
A
#
# COMPACT_ATOMS: atom_id res chain seq x y z
N MET A 1 12.20 -39.35 -24.60
CA MET A 1 12.48 -39.01 -23.19
C MET A 1 11.75 -37.72 -22.84
N LYS A 2 10.70 -37.77 -22.01
CA LYS A 2 10.09 -36.54 -21.46
C LYS A 2 11.14 -35.91 -20.53
N THR A 3 11.77 -34.82 -20.95
CA THR A 3 12.65 -34.02 -20.11
C THR A 3 11.87 -33.67 -18.85
N LYS A 4 12.26 -34.23 -17.69
CA LYS A 4 11.67 -33.84 -16.40
C LYS A 4 11.76 -32.33 -16.29
N SER A 5 10.61 -31.67 -16.14
CA SER A 5 10.54 -30.23 -15.89
C SER A 5 11.39 -29.92 -14.65
N THR A 6 12.52 -29.25 -14.86
CA THR A 6 13.38 -28.74 -13.78
C THR A 6 12.70 -27.52 -13.17
N LYS A 7 11.77 -27.76 -12.25
CA LYS A 7 11.16 -26.72 -11.40
C LYS A 7 11.84 -26.72 -10.04
N ILE A 8 12.55 -25.63 -9.74
CA ILE A 8 13.17 -25.41 -8.43
C ILE A 8 12.13 -24.76 -7.50
N PRO A 9 11.85 -25.34 -6.32
CA PRO A 9 10.91 -24.74 -5.37
C PRO A 9 11.31 -23.32 -4.98
N CYS A 10 10.33 -22.42 -5.02
CA CYS A 10 10.44 -21.04 -4.57
C CYS A 10 9.31 -20.76 -3.57
N LEU A 11 9.54 -19.85 -2.63
CA LEU A 11 8.62 -19.51 -1.56
C LEU A 11 8.14 -18.06 -1.65
N VAL A 12 7.07 -17.75 -0.94
CA VAL A 12 6.59 -16.38 -0.71
C VAL A 12 7.19 -15.90 0.61
N ASP A 13 8.03 -14.86 0.58
CA ASP A 13 8.72 -14.29 1.75
C ASP A 13 8.01 -13.04 2.30
N ALA A 14 7.10 -12.46 1.52
CA ALA A 14 6.17 -11.43 1.97
C ALA A 14 4.91 -11.44 1.10
N LEU A 15 3.76 -11.18 1.71
CA LEU A 15 2.48 -11.10 1.02
C LEU A 15 1.63 -10.00 1.64
N SER A 16 1.25 -9.01 0.83
CA SER A 16 0.29 -7.98 1.22
C SER A 16 -0.93 -8.01 0.30
N LEU A 17 -2.12 -8.07 0.90
CA LEU A 17 -3.40 -8.11 0.21
C LEU A 17 -4.24 -6.88 0.59
N THR A 18 -5.08 -6.43 -0.32
CA THR A 18 -6.14 -5.47 -0.04
C THR A 18 -7.43 -5.91 -0.72
N TRP A 19 -8.55 -5.68 -0.05
CA TRP A 19 -9.90 -5.93 -0.55
C TRP A 19 -10.87 -4.94 0.08
N SER A 20 -12.12 -4.94 -0.36
CA SER A 20 -13.19 -4.15 0.27
C SER A 20 -14.39 -5.06 0.54
N PRO A 21 -15.16 -4.80 1.60
CA PRO A 21 -16.48 -5.41 1.76
C PRO A 21 -17.33 -5.18 0.50
N LYS A 22 -18.15 -6.16 0.12
CA LYS A 22 -18.98 -6.11 -1.09
C LYS A 22 -19.92 -4.89 -1.08
N GLU A 23 -20.45 -4.60 0.10
CA GLU A 23 -21.29 -3.46 0.40
C GLU A 23 -20.58 -2.12 0.07
N LEU A 24 -19.31 -1.99 0.47
CA LEU A 24 -18.52 -0.79 0.21
C LEU A 24 -18.05 -0.70 -1.25
N LEU A 25 -17.91 -1.84 -1.95
CA LEU A 25 -17.67 -1.86 -3.39
C LEU A 25 -18.86 -1.30 -4.17
N ASN A 26 -20.09 -1.62 -3.75
CA ASN A 26 -21.29 -1.10 -4.38
C ASN A 26 -21.35 0.43 -4.29
N ILE A 27 -21.02 1.02 -3.14
CA ILE A 27 -20.94 2.48 -2.97
C ILE A 27 -19.94 3.09 -3.96
N LYS A 28 -18.77 2.48 -4.14
CA LYS A 28 -17.79 2.95 -5.14
C LYS A 28 -18.32 2.85 -6.56
N HIS A 29 -19.07 1.80 -6.88
CA HIS A 29 -19.68 1.63 -8.20
C HIS A 29 -20.76 2.70 -8.44
N MET A 30 -21.60 2.97 -7.45
CA MET A 30 -22.61 4.04 -7.48
C MET A 30 -21.95 5.41 -7.68
N ALA A 31 -20.89 5.72 -6.93
CA ALA A 31 -20.14 6.96 -7.10
C ALA A 31 -19.53 7.08 -8.52
N LYS A 32 -19.06 5.98 -9.11
CA LYS A 32 -18.49 5.98 -10.48
C LYS A 32 -19.53 6.28 -11.56
N ILE A 33 -20.78 5.86 -11.38
CA ILE A 33 -21.86 6.14 -12.33
C ILE A 33 -22.51 7.50 -12.11
N GLY A 34 -22.04 8.29 -11.12
CA GLY A 34 -22.57 9.62 -10.84
C GLY A 34 -23.74 9.65 -9.86
N ALA A 35 -24.01 8.55 -9.15
CA ALA A 35 -25.13 8.49 -8.22
C ALA A 35 -24.91 9.40 -7.00
N CYS A 36 -25.97 10.07 -6.57
CA CYS A 36 -26.04 10.82 -5.32
C CYS A 36 -27.40 10.68 -4.66
N VAL A 37 -27.45 10.88 -3.36
CA VAL A 37 -28.70 10.91 -2.61
C VAL A 37 -29.37 12.27 -2.82
N LYS A 38 -30.65 12.27 -3.19
CA LYS A 38 -31.48 13.50 -3.32
C LYS A 38 -31.56 14.23 -1.96
N GLY A 39 -31.66 15.56 -1.95
CA GLY A 39 -31.54 16.43 -0.77
C GLY A 39 -32.37 16.08 0.49
N GLU A 40 -31.98 16.68 1.63
CA GLU A 40 -32.52 16.55 3.01
C GLU A 40 -32.51 15.18 3.71
N LEU A 41 -31.98 14.12 3.10
CA LEU A 41 -32.01 12.78 3.71
C LEU A 41 -31.04 12.55 4.89
N ILE A 42 -30.02 13.40 5.10
CA ILE A 42 -29.01 13.22 6.15
C ILE A 42 -29.65 13.19 7.55
N VAL A 43 -30.63 14.06 7.81
CA VAL A 43 -31.31 14.16 9.11
C VAL A 43 -32.22 12.94 9.30
N LYS A 44 -33.04 12.60 8.30
CA LYS A 44 -33.97 11.47 8.35
C LYS A 44 -33.27 10.11 8.54
N ALA A 45 -32.09 9.90 7.95
CA ALA A 45 -31.34 8.66 8.10
C ALA A 45 -30.71 8.52 9.51
N LYS A 46 -30.14 9.61 10.06
CA LYS A 46 -29.65 9.65 11.44
C LYS A 46 -30.78 9.45 12.45
N ASP A 47 -31.93 10.08 12.20
CA ASP A 47 -33.13 9.90 13.02
C ASP A 47 -33.64 8.47 12.92
N ALA A 48 -33.65 7.85 11.74
CA ALA A 48 -34.04 6.46 11.58
C ALA A 48 -33.10 5.49 12.34
N ALA A 49 -31.80 5.73 12.33
CA ALA A 49 -30.80 4.95 13.07
C ALA A 49 -31.00 5.08 14.59
N LEU A 50 -31.14 6.31 15.08
CA LEU A 50 -31.42 6.62 16.48
C LEU A 50 -32.75 5.99 16.92
N ASN A 51 -33.81 6.17 16.13
CA ASN A 51 -35.15 5.63 16.42
C ASN A 51 -35.16 4.10 16.49
N ARG A 52 -34.39 3.40 15.65
CA ARG A 52 -34.26 1.94 15.73
C ARG A 52 -33.60 1.49 17.03
N GLU A 53 -32.54 2.17 17.46
CA GLU A 53 -31.87 1.84 18.72
C GLU A 53 -32.72 2.21 19.94
N LEU A 54 -33.44 3.33 19.89
CA LEU A 54 -34.44 3.66 20.90
C LEU A 54 -35.54 2.60 20.96
N ALA A 55 -36.02 2.09 19.82
CA ALA A 55 -36.99 1.00 19.77
C ALA A 55 -36.45 -0.32 20.33
N LYS A 56 -35.16 -0.65 20.11
CA LYS A 56 -34.51 -1.81 20.76
C LYS A 56 -34.44 -1.64 22.27
N LEU A 57 -33.99 -0.47 22.75
CA LEU A 57 -33.95 -0.15 24.17
C LEU A 57 -35.35 -0.24 24.80
N GLU A 58 -36.38 0.22 24.09
CA GLU A 58 -37.77 0.12 24.54
C GLU A 58 -38.24 -1.33 24.61
N THR A 59 -37.88 -2.15 23.62
CA THR A 59 -38.19 -3.58 23.60
C THR A 59 -37.50 -4.31 24.76
N THR A 60 -36.22 -4.01 25.01
CA THR A 60 -35.46 -4.56 26.15
C THR A 60 -36.08 -4.13 27.48
N LYS A 61 -36.41 -2.84 27.64
CA LYS A 61 -37.12 -2.30 28.80
C LYS A 61 -38.44 -3.05 29.02
N ASN A 62 -39.26 -3.20 27.97
CA ASN A 62 -40.54 -3.93 28.07
C ASN A 62 -40.34 -5.40 28.49
N LYS A 63 -39.31 -6.07 27.96
CA LYS A 63 -38.97 -7.45 28.32
C LYS A 63 -38.50 -7.57 29.78
N GLU A 64 -37.68 -6.64 30.27
CA GLU A 64 -37.23 -6.59 31.67
C GLU A 64 -38.42 -6.34 32.62
N LEU A 65 -39.31 -5.42 32.26
CA LEU A 65 -40.52 -5.13 33.05
C LEU A 65 -41.44 -6.35 33.15
N LEU A 66 -41.63 -7.09 32.04
CA LEU A 66 -42.44 -8.32 32.03
C LEU A 66 -41.84 -9.46 32.85
N ALA A 67 -40.51 -9.49 33.01
CA ALA A 67 -39.81 -10.50 33.79
C ALA A 67 -39.69 -10.14 35.28
N THR A 68 -40.12 -8.94 35.68
CA THR A 68 -40.00 -8.44 37.06
C THR A 68 -41.16 -8.92 37.92
N ASN A 69 -40.89 -9.26 39.18
CA ASN A 69 -41.94 -9.67 40.12
C ASN A 69 -42.94 -8.54 40.34
N ALA A 70 -44.24 -8.89 40.37
CA ALA A 70 -45.32 -7.95 40.63
C ALA A 70 -45.09 -7.19 41.95
N PHE A 71 -45.43 -5.89 41.96
CA PHE A 71 -45.32 -4.99 43.12
C PHE A 71 -43.90 -4.69 43.63
N ASN A 72 -42.85 -4.99 42.86
CA ASN A 72 -41.48 -4.58 43.20
C ASN A 72 -41.15 -3.18 42.64
N THR A 73 -41.66 -2.13 43.29
CA THR A 73 -41.50 -0.73 42.87
C THR A 73 -40.03 -0.33 42.66
N HIS A 74 -39.13 -0.79 43.53
CA HIS A 74 -37.71 -0.49 43.45
C HIS A 74 -37.06 -1.10 42.18
N GLN A 75 -37.40 -2.33 41.80
CA GLN A 75 -36.91 -2.92 40.56
C GLN A 75 -37.52 -2.25 39.33
N TYR A 76 -38.81 -1.90 39.37
CA TYR A 76 -39.47 -1.17 38.28
C TYR A 76 -38.80 0.19 38.04
N GLU A 77 -38.57 0.98 39.09
CA GLU A 77 -37.88 2.28 38.98
C GLU A 77 -36.44 2.11 38.50
N ALA A 78 -35.72 1.09 38.97
CA ALA A 78 -34.36 0.82 38.50
C ALA A 78 -34.31 0.51 37.00
N ILE A 79 -35.26 -0.26 36.46
CA ILE A 79 -35.34 -0.57 35.01
C ILE A 79 -35.64 0.71 34.22
N LEU A 80 -36.61 1.52 34.67
CA LEU A 80 -36.98 2.77 34.00
C LEU A 80 -35.84 3.79 34.01
N ASN A 81 -35.11 3.91 35.12
CA ASN A 81 -33.94 4.78 35.21
C ASN A 81 -32.83 4.31 34.28
N ARG A 82 -32.49 3.01 34.26
CA ARG A 82 -31.51 2.46 33.30
C ARG A 82 -31.91 2.72 31.85
N TYR A 83 -33.19 2.54 31.51
CA TYR A 83 -33.70 2.82 30.17
C TYR A 83 -33.52 4.31 29.83
N LYS A 84 -33.94 5.22 30.73
CA LYS A 84 -33.84 6.67 30.54
C LYS A 84 -32.38 7.14 30.40
N ASP A 85 -31.48 6.60 31.22
CA ASP A 85 -30.05 6.88 31.15
C ASP A 85 -29.46 6.36 29.83
N SER A 86 -29.84 5.16 29.40
CA SER A 86 -29.40 4.57 28.13
C SER A 86 -29.88 5.38 26.92
N CYS A 87 -31.16 5.80 26.91
CA CYS A 87 -31.73 6.66 25.88
C CYS A 87 -31.06 8.05 25.84
N SER A 88 -30.78 8.63 27.01
CA SER A 88 -30.09 9.93 27.10
C SER A 88 -28.64 9.81 26.65
N SER A 89 -27.95 8.75 27.06
CA SER A 89 -26.57 8.47 26.68
C SER A 89 -26.45 8.25 25.17
N ILE A 90 -27.28 7.38 24.57
CA ILE A 90 -27.23 7.08 23.13
C ILE A 90 -27.61 8.29 22.29
N THR A 91 -28.60 9.09 22.70
CA THR A 91 -28.99 10.32 22.00
C THR A 91 -27.88 11.36 22.08
N ARG A 92 -27.28 11.55 23.26
CA ARG A 92 -26.13 12.45 23.44
C ARG A 92 -24.93 11.99 22.62
N GLU A 93 -24.67 10.69 22.59
CA GLU A 93 -23.61 10.08 21.79
C GLU A 93 -23.84 10.33 20.30
N TYR A 94 -25.05 10.09 19.78
CA TYR A 94 -25.41 10.37 18.39
C TYR A 94 -25.29 11.86 18.03
N ASN A 95 -25.74 12.76 18.91
CA ASN A 95 -25.74 14.21 18.66
C ASN A 95 -24.33 14.83 18.72
N ASN A 96 -23.47 14.35 19.63
CA ASN A 96 -22.13 14.92 19.85
C ASN A 96 -21.01 14.18 19.11
N ARG A 97 -21.36 13.17 18.30
CA ARG A 97 -20.40 12.30 17.64
C ARG A 97 -19.57 13.04 16.59
N ARG A 98 -18.25 12.90 16.69
CA ARG A 98 -17.31 13.32 15.65
C ARG A 98 -16.95 12.12 14.78
N HIS A 99 -16.37 12.41 13.62
CA HIS A 99 -15.98 11.49 12.54
C HIS A 99 -15.08 10.27 12.93
N LYS A 100 -14.72 10.06 14.19
CA LYS A 100 -13.72 9.06 14.63
C LYS A 100 -14.08 8.28 15.90
N ASP A 101 -15.25 8.52 16.48
CA ASP A 101 -15.58 8.02 17.82
C ASP A 101 -16.37 6.69 17.71
N LEU A 102 -15.69 5.53 17.75
CA LEU A 102 -16.33 4.21 17.82
C LEU A 102 -17.02 3.98 19.18
N ARG A 103 -18.14 3.25 19.19
CA ARG A 103 -18.82 2.81 20.43
C ARG A 103 -17.90 1.89 21.24
N LEU A 104 -17.83 2.12 22.56
CA LEU A 104 -17.17 1.18 23.49
C LEU A 104 -17.88 -0.19 23.59
N ASN A 105 -19.20 -0.23 23.33
CA ASN A 105 -20.02 -1.45 23.39
C ASN A 105 -20.02 -2.28 22.10
N SER A 106 -19.15 -1.98 21.13
CA SER A 106 -19.05 -2.69 19.84
C SER A 106 -18.52 -4.13 19.93
N LEU A 107 -18.43 -4.72 21.13
CA LEU A 107 -17.78 -6.02 21.38
C LEU A 107 -18.62 -7.23 20.94
N ALA A 108 -19.89 -7.04 20.55
CA ALA A 108 -20.75 -8.07 19.96
C ALA A 108 -20.87 -7.87 18.44
N LEU A 109 -19.76 -8.10 17.70
CA LEU A 109 -19.62 -7.64 16.32
C LEU A 109 -20.50 -8.33 15.27
N SER A 110 -20.90 -9.59 15.45
CA SER A 110 -21.72 -10.28 14.44
C SER A 110 -23.11 -9.66 14.29
N GLU A 111 -23.76 -9.31 15.40
CA GLU A 111 -25.05 -8.61 15.40
C GLU A 111 -24.90 -7.17 14.90
N CYS A 112 -23.81 -6.49 15.26
CA CYS A 112 -23.49 -5.14 14.79
C CYS A 112 -23.26 -5.09 13.27
N GLU A 113 -22.51 -6.04 12.71
CA GLU A 113 -22.23 -6.06 11.27
C GLU A 113 -23.47 -6.41 10.44
N VAL A 114 -24.27 -7.38 10.89
CA VAL A 114 -25.54 -7.71 10.22
C VAL A 114 -26.49 -6.51 10.26
N THR A 115 -26.61 -5.86 11.41
CA THR A 115 -27.37 -4.61 11.55
C THR A 115 -26.83 -3.54 10.61
N ALA A 116 -25.50 -3.38 10.53
CA ALA A 116 -24.87 -2.40 9.67
C ALA A 116 -25.15 -2.63 8.18
N ARG A 117 -25.18 -3.89 7.75
CA ARG A 117 -25.56 -4.27 6.36
C ARG A 117 -27.01 -3.91 6.06
N TYR A 118 -27.93 -4.19 6.99
CA TYR A 118 -29.35 -3.84 6.81
C TYR A 118 -29.55 -2.32 6.78
N GLU A 119 -28.88 -1.60 7.68
CA GLU A 119 -28.90 -0.15 7.74
C GLU A 119 -28.39 0.49 6.46
N LEU A 120 -27.23 0.03 5.95
CA LEU A 120 -26.71 0.50 4.67
C LEU A 120 -27.69 0.22 3.52
N ARG A 121 -28.29 -0.98 3.50
CA ARG A 121 -29.27 -1.33 2.47
C ARG A 121 -30.47 -0.39 2.49
N ASP A 122 -30.99 -0.07 3.67
CA ASP A 122 -32.14 0.83 3.80
C ASP A 122 -31.77 2.29 3.50
N MET A 123 -30.56 2.74 3.85
CA MET A 123 -30.04 4.06 3.47
C MET A 123 -29.93 4.21 1.94
N LEU A 124 -29.55 3.14 1.24
CA LEU A 124 -29.44 3.12 -0.22
C LEU A 124 -30.78 2.89 -0.94
N LYS A 125 -31.90 2.68 -0.23
CA LYS A 125 -33.24 2.55 -0.83
C LYS A 125 -33.89 3.89 -1.19
N GLY A 126 -33.30 5.03 -0.83
CA GLY A 126 -33.84 6.35 -1.18
C GLY A 126 -33.78 6.65 -2.69
N ASP A 127 -34.50 7.69 -3.14
CA ASP A 127 -34.42 8.17 -4.52
C ASP A 127 -33.00 8.67 -4.81
N LEU A 128 -32.27 7.89 -5.60
CA LEU A 128 -30.94 8.24 -6.09
C LEU A 128 -31.07 9.02 -7.39
N GLU A 129 -30.38 10.14 -7.46
CA GLU A 129 -30.22 10.89 -8.70
C GLU A 129 -28.87 10.56 -9.32
N VAL A 130 -28.81 10.58 -10.65
CA VAL A 130 -27.58 10.30 -11.39
C VAL A 130 -27.16 11.56 -12.12
N ASP A 131 -26.00 12.09 -11.77
CA ASP A 131 -25.34 13.18 -12.49
C ASP A 131 -23.99 12.70 -13.03
N THR A 132 -23.96 12.49 -14.34
CA THR A 132 -22.80 12.00 -15.08
C THR A 132 -21.71 13.06 -15.28
N GLY A 133 -21.99 14.34 -15.04
CA GLY A 133 -21.03 15.44 -15.17
C GLY A 133 -20.15 15.65 -13.93
N ALA A 134 -20.54 15.09 -12.79
CA ALA A 134 -19.85 15.29 -11.53
C ALA A 134 -18.62 14.41 -11.33
N LYS A 135 -17.66 14.90 -10.53
CA LYS A 135 -16.45 14.16 -10.21
C LYS A 135 -16.76 13.00 -9.26
N TYR A 136 -16.12 11.85 -9.51
CA TYR A 136 -16.21 10.67 -8.66
C TYR A 136 -16.01 10.96 -7.16
N GLY A 137 -15.04 11.81 -6.82
CA GLY A 137 -14.74 12.12 -5.42
C GLY A 137 -15.89 12.81 -4.71
N ASP A 138 -16.57 13.73 -5.40
CA ASP A 138 -17.69 14.49 -4.83
C ASP A 138 -18.90 13.58 -4.61
N ARG A 139 -19.16 12.67 -5.57
CA ARG A 139 -20.23 11.67 -5.47
C ARG A 139 -19.95 10.64 -4.39
N LEU A 140 -18.70 10.19 -4.26
CA LEU A 140 -18.29 9.29 -3.20
C LEU A 140 -18.49 9.94 -1.82
N ASN A 141 -18.03 11.18 -1.65
CA ASN A 141 -18.20 11.90 -0.38
C ASN A 141 -19.69 12.10 -0.05
N ASN A 142 -20.52 12.50 -1.04
CA ASN A 142 -21.97 12.61 -0.85
C ASN A 142 -22.59 11.30 -0.35
N LEU A 143 -22.25 10.17 -0.98
CA LEU A 143 -22.77 8.87 -0.53
C LEU A 143 -22.27 8.51 0.87
N LEU A 144 -21.00 8.76 1.18
CA LEU A 144 -20.41 8.42 2.49
C LEU A 144 -20.92 9.30 3.63
N ASP A 145 -21.16 10.60 3.37
CA ASP A 145 -21.69 11.54 4.35
C ASP A 145 -23.10 11.16 4.82
N ASN A 146 -23.87 10.46 3.96
CA ASN A 146 -25.19 9.93 4.31
C ASN A 146 -25.14 8.63 5.14
N ILE A 147 -24.04 7.88 5.05
CA ILE A 147 -23.90 6.54 5.65
C ILE A 147 -23.37 6.62 7.09
N GLY A 148 -22.48 7.58 7.36
CA GLY A 148 -21.78 7.70 8.65
C GLY A 148 -20.57 6.77 8.77
N ILE A 149 -19.55 7.23 9.49
CA ILE A 149 -18.23 6.57 9.57
C ILE A 149 -18.28 5.28 10.38
N ASP A 150 -19.07 5.25 11.46
CA ASP A 150 -19.25 4.05 12.31
C ASP A 150 -19.67 2.84 11.49
N LEU A 151 -20.57 3.02 10.52
CA LEU A 151 -21.05 1.94 9.67
C LEU A 151 -19.93 1.37 8.79
N LEU A 152 -19.12 2.26 8.21
CA LEU A 152 -17.98 1.89 7.37
C LEU A 152 -16.93 1.11 8.17
N ASP A 153 -16.67 1.57 9.39
CA ASP A 153 -15.68 0.97 10.28
C ASP A 153 -16.17 -0.37 10.82
N VAL A 154 -17.45 -0.52 11.16
CA VAL A 154 -18.06 -1.79 11.56
C VAL A 154 -18.00 -2.81 10.41
N LEU A 155 -18.35 -2.41 9.18
CA LEU A 155 -18.25 -3.29 8.01
C LEU A 155 -16.81 -3.70 7.72
N GLY A 156 -15.86 -2.78 7.84
CA GLY A 156 -14.42 -3.06 7.68
C GLY A 156 -13.87 -3.97 8.78
N CYS A 157 -14.30 -3.76 10.03
CA CYS A 157 -13.91 -4.56 11.18
C CYS A 157 -14.43 -6.00 11.07
N GLY A 158 -15.71 -6.18 10.74
CA GLY A 158 -16.31 -7.50 10.52
C GLY A 158 -15.61 -8.30 9.43
N GLU A 159 -15.23 -7.66 8.31
CA GLU A 159 -14.42 -8.31 7.28
C GLU A 159 -13.02 -8.74 7.77
N VAL A 160 -12.36 -7.89 8.57
CA VAL A 160 -11.06 -8.21 9.18
C VAL A 160 -11.17 -9.37 10.16
N GLU A 161 -12.21 -9.39 11.01
CA GLU A 161 -12.42 -10.47 11.97
C GLU A 161 -12.68 -11.80 11.29
N ARG A 162 -13.53 -11.84 10.26
CA ARG A 162 -13.73 -13.08 9.47
C ARG A 162 -12.44 -13.56 8.82
N PHE A 163 -11.61 -12.64 8.35
CA PHE A 163 -10.30 -12.99 7.82
C PHE A 163 -9.41 -13.59 8.91
N VAL A 164 -9.37 -12.99 10.10
CA VAL A 164 -8.62 -13.49 11.27
C VAL A 164 -9.13 -14.84 11.75
N CYS A 165 -10.45 -15.04 11.86
CA CYS A 165 -11.04 -16.32 12.26
C CYS A 165 -10.63 -17.44 11.30
N ARG A 166 -10.48 -17.14 10.00
CA ARG A 166 -10.01 -18.11 9.02
C ARG A 166 -8.50 -18.37 9.11
N LEU A 167 -7.69 -17.51 9.73
CA LEU A 167 -6.27 -17.80 9.95
C LEU A 167 -6.09 -19.10 10.73
N ASN A 168 -6.72 -19.23 11.90
CA ASN A 168 -6.58 -20.43 12.74
C ASN A 168 -7.26 -21.68 12.18
N ASN A 169 -8.32 -21.52 11.38
CA ASN A 169 -9.17 -22.65 10.99
C ASN A 169 -8.95 -23.13 9.56
N VAL A 170 -8.37 -22.28 8.70
CA VAL A 170 -8.32 -22.55 7.25
C VAL A 170 -6.96 -22.24 6.66
N PHE A 171 -6.40 -21.06 6.94
CA PHE A 171 -5.18 -20.57 6.25
C PHE A 171 -3.88 -21.03 6.91
N THR A 172 -3.92 -21.44 8.18
CA THR A 172 -2.70 -21.78 8.93
C THR A 172 -2.10 -23.11 8.48
N GLN A 173 -0.78 -23.19 8.52
CA GLN A 173 -0.09 -24.48 8.58
C GLN A 173 -0.47 -25.19 9.89
N GLU A 174 -0.59 -26.51 9.85
CA GLU A 174 -1.15 -27.33 10.95
C GLU A 174 -0.43 -27.16 12.30
N THR A 175 0.79 -26.64 12.30
CA THR A 175 1.63 -26.48 13.48
C THR A 175 1.54 -25.12 14.16
N PHE A 176 0.91 -24.10 13.55
CA PHE A 176 0.95 -22.73 14.05
C PHE A 176 -0.38 -22.27 14.65
N ILE A 177 -0.30 -21.53 15.76
CA ILE A 177 -1.42 -20.87 16.41
C ILE A 177 -1.32 -19.37 16.20
N TRP A 178 -2.38 -18.79 15.62
CA TRP A 178 -2.48 -17.35 15.40
C TRP A 178 -3.18 -16.65 16.56
N THR A 179 -2.56 -15.56 17.03
CA THR A 179 -3.18 -14.63 17.97
C THR A 179 -3.15 -13.20 17.41
N VAL A 180 -4.07 -12.36 17.88
CA VAL A 180 -4.23 -10.99 17.38
C VAL A 180 -4.20 -10.02 18.54
N LYS A 181 -3.48 -8.91 18.35
CA LYS A 181 -3.41 -7.82 19.32
C LYS A 181 -3.74 -6.50 18.64
N ASN A 182 -4.80 -5.84 19.11
CA ASN A 182 -5.16 -4.51 18.63
C ASN A 182 -4.06 -3.50 18.95
N ASN A 183 -3.76 -2.64 17.98
CA ASN A 183 -2.82 -1.54 18.16
C ASN A 183 -3.60 -0.27 18.55
N PRO A 184 -2.98 0.64 19.33
CA PRO A 184 -3.62 1.90 19.72
C PRO A 184 -3.81 2.88 18.56
N THR A 185 -3.11 2.65 17.44
CA THR A 185 -3.12 3.55 16.28
C THR A 185 -3.24 2.77 14.97
N GLY A 186 -3.74 3.46 13.95
CA GLY A 186 -3.77 2.98 12.58
C GLY A 186 -2.39 2.84 11.95
N ARG A 187 -2.33 2.14 10.81
CA ARG A 187 -1.09 1.89 10.04
C ARG A 187 -1.39 1.83 8.55
N SER A 188 -0.41 2.13 7.70
CA SER A 188 -0.52 2.00 6.23
C SER A 188 -1.67 2.82 5.60
N ASN A 189 -1.97 4.01 6.15
CA ASN A 189 -3.09 4.89 5.77
C ASN A 189 -4.50 4.36 6.11
N TYR A 190 -4.59 3.44 7.06
CA TYR A 190 -5.83 2.96 7.65
C TYR A 190 -5.98 3.51 9.07
N SER A 191 -7.22 3.80 9.49
CA SER A 191 -7.52 4.34 10.82
C SER A 191 -7.25 3.33 11.94
N TYR A 192 -7.45 2.03 11.68
CA TYR A 192 -7.32 0.97 12.67
C TYR A 192 -6.30 -0.08 12.23
N SER A 193 -5.63 -0.71 13.20
CA SER A 193 -4.75 -1.83 12.93
C SER A 193 -4.63 -2.81 14.10
N ALA A 194 -4.29 -4.05 13.78
CA ALA A 194 -3.94 -5.08 14.74
C ALA A 194 -2.70 -5.85 14.26
N THR A 195 -1.85 -6.24 15.20
CA THR A 195 -0.67 -7.07 14.94
C THR A 195 -1.09 -8.54 15.01
N LEU A 196 -0.70 -9.31 13.99
CA LEU A 196 -0.91 -10.74 13.90
C LEU A 196 0.35 -11.45 14.41
N TYR A 197 0.18 -12.43 15.28
CA TYR A 197 1.25 -13.25 15.82
C TYR A 197 1.02 -14.70 15.43
N ALA A 198 2.08 -15.42 15.06
CA ALA A 198 2.09 -16.87 14.89
C ALA A 198 3.01 -17.43 15.98
N ASP A 199 2.49 -18.29 16.85
CA ASP A 199 3.19 -18.84 18.02
C ASP A 199 3.88 -17.76 18.88
N GLY A 200 3.18 -16.63 19.08
CA GLY A 200 3.68 -15.50 19.86
C GLY A 200 4.74 -14.65 19.16
N GLN A 201 5.17 -15.00 17.94
CA GLN A 201 6.10 -14.19 17.14
C GLN A 201 5.35 -13.24 16.20
N PRO A 202 5.76 -11.97 16.07
CA PRO A 202 5.16 -11.05 15.10
C PRO A 202 5.21 -11.62 13.68
N ALA A 203 4.04 -11.83 13.09
CA ALA A 203 3.88 -12.53 11.81
C ALA A 203 3.28 -11.61 10.72
N GLY A 204 2.50 -10.61 11.12
CA GLY A 204 1.90 -9.68 10.18
C GLY A 204 1.16 -8.53 10.84
N VAL A 205 0.48 -7.75 10.00
CA VAL A 205 -0.41 -6.67 10.43
C VAL A 205 -1.67 -6.70 9.58
N ILE A 206 -2.81 -6.44 10.19
CA ILE A 206 -4.11 -6.25 9.53
C ILE A 206 -4.66 -4.87 9.86
N CYS A 207 -5.28 -4.20 8.89
CA CYS A 207 -5.76 -2.83 8.99
C CYS A 207 -7.13 -2.65 8.30
N TRP A 208 -7.96 -1.72 8.80
CA TRP A 208 -9.25 -1.34 8.24
C TRP A 208 -9.59 0.13 8.53
N GLY A 209 -10.71 0.63 7.98
CA GLY A 209 -11.08 2.05 8.08
C GLY A 209 -10.17 2.94 7.22
N GLY A 210 -9.76 2.45 6.05
CA GLY A 210 -8.95 3.23 5.10
C GLY A 210 -9.81 4.13 4.21
N LYS A 211 -9.25 5.23 3.71
CA LYS A 211 -9.93 6.11 2.73
C LYS A 211 -10.37 5.39 1.45
N ASN A 212 -9.73 4.26 1.15
CA ASN A 212 -10.12 3.38 0.06
C ASN A 212 -11.31 2.48 0.42
N LEU A 213 -11.99 2.66 1.56
CA LEU A 213 -13.09 1.81 2.05
C LEU A 213 -12.74 0.32 2.01
N GLY A 214 -11.51 0.00 2.38
CA GLY A 214 -10.96 -1.35 2.26
C GLY A 214 -10.34 -1.85 3.54
N CYS A 215 -9.93 -3.11 3.47
CA CYS A 215 -9.12 -3.81 4.44
C CYS A 215 -7.74 -4.07 3.81
N TYR A 216 -6.74 -4.23 4.66
CA TYR A 216 -5.37 -4.54 4.26
C TYR A 216 -4.78 -5.54 5.23
N VAL A 217 -4.11 -6.56 4.70
CA VAL A 217 -3.30 -7.49 5.52
C VAL A 217 -1.93 -7.62 4.91
N SER A 218 -0.91 -7.77 5.75
CA SER A 218 0.47 -7.94 5.34
C SER A 218 1.17 -8.96 6.22
N PHE A 219 1.67 -10.00 5.59
CA PHE A 219 2.49 -11.05 6.18
C PHE A 219 3.93 -10.86 5.74
N MET A 220 4.84 -10.87 6.71
CA MET A 220 6.30 -10.88 6.45
C MET A 220 6.79 -12.34 6.48
N GLY A 221 8.10 -12.59 6.33
CA GLY A 221 8.66 -13.94 6.19
C GLY A 221 8.13 -14.95 7.21
N THR A 222 8.13 -14.60 8.51
CA THR A 222 7.57 -15.46 9.57
C THR A 222 6.08 -15.77 9.35
N GLY A 223 5.29 -14.76 8.99
CA GLY A 223 3.87 -14.97 8.72
C GLY A 223 3.59 -15.77 7.45
N CYS A 224 4.38 -15.57 6.39
CA CYS A 224 4.26 -16.36 5.17
C CYS A 224 4.61 -17.84 5.42
N ASN A 225 5.60 -18.11 6.28
CA ASN A 225 5.95 -19.46 6.69
C ASN A 225 4.85 -20.15 7.51
N ALA A 226 4.06 -19.39 8.27
CA ALA A 226 2.96 -19.90 9.07
C ALA A 226 1.65 -20.11 8.27
N LEU A 227 1.62 -19.73 6.99
CA LEU A 227 0.44 -19.85 6.11
C LEU A 227 0.56 -21.07 5.18
N ASP A 228 -0.56 -21.76 4.98
CA ASP A 228 -0.77 -22.64 3.83
C ASP A 228 -1.20 -21.78 2.63
N MET A 229 -0.22 -21.50 1.75
CA MET A 229 -0.44 -20.67 0.56
C MET A 229 -1.43 -21.27 -0.42
N ASN A 230 -1.59 -22.60 -0.48
CA ASN A 230 -2.56 -23.23 -1.37
C ASN A 230 -3.97 -23.07 -0.82
N ARG A 231 -4.19 -23.37 0.47
CA ARG A 231 -5.49 -23.14 1.12
C ARG A 231 -5.87 -21.66 1.08
N LEU A 232 -4.92 -20.78 1.38
CA LEU A 232 -5.15 -19.34 1.29
C LEU A 232 -5.55 -18.92 -0.13
N TYR A 233 -4.84 -19.38 -1.17
CA TYR A 233 -5.18 -19.09 -2.56
C TYR A 233 -6.61 -19.53 -2.92
N GLU A 234 -6.97 -20.78 -2.58
CA GLU A 234 -8.29 -21.34 -2.88
C GLU A 234 -9.43 -20.55 -2.23
N GLU A 235 -9.22 -20.07 -1.01
CA GLU A 235 -10.21 -19.32 -0.24
C GLU A 235 -10.38 -17.87 -0.71
N ILE A 236 -9.28 -17.23 -1.13
CA ILE A 236 -9.31 -15.80 -1.44
C ILE A 236 -9.49 -15.49 -2.91
N LYS A 237 -9.24 -16.43 -3.84
CA LYS A 237 -9.25 -16.17 -5.29
C LYS A 237 -10.58 -15.60 -5.81
N ASN A 238 -11.68 -15.88 -5.12
CA ASN A 238 -13.03 -15.43 -5.49
C ASN A 238 -13.53 -14.23 -4.66
N ILE A 239 -12.72 -13.70 -3.73
CA ILE A 239 -13.10 -12.52 -2.94
C ILE A 239 -13.18 -11.31 -3.90
N PRO A 240 -14.33 -10.60 -3.96
CA PRO A 240 -14.48 -9.47 -4.87
C PRO A 240 -13.41 -8.40 -4.67
N ALA A 241 -12.81 -7.97 -5.77
CA ALA A 241 -11.80 -6.90 -5.82
C ALA A 241 -10.57 -7.11 -4.92
N ILE A 242 -10.28 -8.33 -4.47
CA ILE A 242 -9.04 -8.64 -3.78
C ILE A 242 -7.84 -8.47 -4.71
N LYS A 243 -6.76 -7.88 -4.20
CA LYS A 243 -5.54 -7.61 -4.94
C LYS A 243 -4.32 -7.85 -4.08
N ILE A 244 -3.29 -8.45 -4.66
CA ILE A 244 -1.94 -8.42 -4.10
C ILE A 244 -1.39 -7.02 -4.32
N THR A 245 -1.07 -6.33 -3.22
CA THR A 245 -0.41 -5.03 -3.25
C THR A 245 1.10 -5.15 -3.28
N ARG A 246 1.63 -6.18 -2.60
CA ARG A 246 3.04 -6.59 -2.59
C ARG A 246 3.15 -8.10 -2.49
N ILE A 247 4.09 -8.70 -3.22
CA ILE A 247 4.55 -10.08 -3.01
C ILE A 247 6.06 -10.15 -3.17
N ASP A 248 6.73 -10.85 -2.25
CA ASP A 248 8.16 -11.11 -2.34
C ASP A 248 8.34 -12.60 -2.63
N LEU A 249 8.87 -12.94 -3.80
CA LEU A 249 9.13 -14.33 -4.21
C LEU A 249 10.60 -14.64 -4.01
N ALA A 250 10.93 -15.75 -3.35
CA ALA A 250 12.29 -16.10 -3.00
C ALA A 250 12.70 -17.52 -3.40
N HIS A 251 13.96 -17.66 -3.77
CA HIS A 251 14.66 -18.93 -3.90
C HIS A 251 15.84 -18.98 -2.92
N ASP A 252 15.90 -20.05 -2.13
CA ASP A 252 16.99 -20.32 -1.19
C ASP A 252 17.99 -21.32 -1.76
N ASP A 253 19.21 -20.83 -2.02
CA ASP A 253 20.34 -21.66 -2.45
C ASP A 253 21.26 -21.93 -1.26
N HIS A 254 20.93 -22.97 -0.49
CA HIS A 254 21.72 -23.40 0.68
C HIS A 254 23.13 -23.88 0.29
N ALA A 255 23.33 -24.37 -0.94
CA ALA A 255 24.60 -24.89 -1.43
C ALA A 255 25.55 -23.78 -1.92
N GLY A 256 25.04 -22.57 -2.17
CA GLY A 256 25.81 -21.45 -2.72
C GLY A 256 26.20 -21.63 -4.20
N LYS A 257 25.47 -22.48 -4.95
CA LYS A 257 25.67 -22.70 -6.39
C LYS A 257 25.50 -21.41 -7.21
N HIS A 258 24.64 -20.50 -6.77
CA HIS A 258 24.25 -19.22 -7.36
C HIS A 258 24.69 -18.06 -6.46
N SER A 259 26.00 -17.96 -6.19
CA SER A 259 26.57 -16.94 -5.33
C SER A 259 26.41 -15.50 -5.84
N ILE A 260 26.58 -14.52 -4.96
CA ILE A 260 26.54 -13.08 -5.30
C ILE A 260 27.59 -12.71 -6.37
N LYS A 261 28.77 -13.35 -6.34
CA LYS A 261 29.79 -13.15 -7.39
C LYS A 261 29.27 -13.56 -8.77
N LYS A 262 28.54 -14.68 -8.85
CA LYS A 262 27.90 -15.12 -10.10
C LYS A 262 26.79 -14.15 -10.49
N ALA A 263 25.99 -13.66 -9.54
CA ALA A 263 24.98 -12.64 -9.81
C ALA A 263 25.58 -11.35 -10.38
N LEU A 264 26.65 -10.83 -9.80
CA LEU A 264 27.38 -9.66 -10.33
C LEU A 264 27.87 -9.89 -11.76
N THR A 265 28.39 -11.08 -12.04
CA THR A 265 28.82 -11.45 -13.40
C THR A 265 27.64 -11.43 -14.38
N LYS A 266 26.48 -11.95 -13.97
CA LYS A 266 25.23 -11.90 -14.74
C LYS A 266 24.76 -10.46 -14.96
N ALA A 267 24.90 -9.58 -13.97
CA ALA A 267 24.55 -8.17 -14.07
C ALA A 267 25.42 -7.44 -15.10
N LYS A 268 26.75 -7.65 -15.06
CA LYS A 268 27.68 -7.09 -16.04
C LYS A 268 27.39 -7.55 -17.48
N LYS A 269 26.82 -8.74 -17.64
CA LYS A 269 26.37 -9.29 -18.94
C LYS A 269 24.96 -8.84 -19.36
N GLY A 270 24.33 -7.92 -18.63
CA GLY A 270 22.98 -7.43 -18.96
C GLY A 270 21.85 -8.43 -18.71
N GLN A 271 22.08 -9.56 -18.00
CA GLN A 271 21.07 -10.60 -17.80
C GLN A 271 19.92 -10.21 -16.85
N PHE A 272 19.99 -9.02 -16.26
CA PHE A 272 18.89 -8.41 -15.51
C PHE A 272 18.17 -7.30 -16.30
N ASN A 273 18.35 -7.25 -17.61
CA ASN A 273 17.51 -6.42 -18.47
C ASN A 273 16.32 -7.26 -18.96
N SER A 274 15.09 -6.80 -18.70
CA SER A 274 13.85 -7.43 -19.18
C SER A 274 13.24 -6.68 -20.38
N GLY A 275 13.99 -5.74 -20.97
CA GLY A 275 13.53 -4.82 -22.01
C GLY A 275 13.51 -3.36 -21.51
N GLY A 276 13.70 -2.41 -22.42
CA GLY A 276 13.77 -0.98 -22.09
C GLY A 276 15.09 -0.56 -21.43
N ARG A 277 15.04 0.51 -20.61
CA ARG A 277 16.22 1.03 -19.90
C ARG A 277 16.75 -0.02 -18.91
N PRO A 278 18.06 -0.31 -18.91
CA PRO A 278 18.66 -1.24 -17.95
C PRO A 278 18.36 -0.86 -16.49
N ALA A 279 18.12 -1.87 -15.65
CA ALA A 279 17.89 -1.68 -14.23
C ALA A 279 19.14 -1.13 -13.51
N SER A 280 18.93 -0.22 -12.56
CA SER A 280 19.98 0.21 -11.64
C SER A 280 20.43 -0.95 -10.75
N TYR A 281 21.67 -0.93 -10.27
CA TYR A 281 22.14 -1.88 -9.28
C TYR A 281 22.82 -1.18 -8.11
N MET A 282 22.79 -1.81 -6.94
CA MET A 282 23.55 -1.39 -5.76
C MET A 282 24.18 -2.61 -5.11
N TYR A 283 25.47 -2.53 -4.84
CA TYR A 283 26.20 -3.57 -4.11
C TYR A 283 26.51 -3.07 -2.71
N ILE A 284 26.10 -3.84 -1.71
CA ILE A 284 26.32 -3.55 -0.29
C ILE A 284 27.25 -4.62 0.27
N GLU A 285 28.29 -4.18 0.95
CA GLU A 285 29.22 -5.03 1.67
C GLU A 285 29.34 -4.54 3.10
N SER A 286 28.97 -5.38 4.05
CA SER A 286 28.91 -5.02 5.46
C SER A 286 30.08 -5.64 6.23
N GLY A 287 30.71 -4.85 7.11
CA GLY A 287 31.94 -5.23 7.80
C GLY A 287 32.07 -4.68 9.22
N HIS A 288 33.22 -4.94 9.82
CA HIS A 288 33.65 -4.36 11.11
C HIS A 288 35.06 -3.77 10.95
N LEU A 289 35.44 -2.89 11.88
CA LEU A 289 36.81 -2.43 12.01
C LEU A 289 37.68 -3.53 12.60
N THR A 290 38.95 -3.60 12.21
CA THR A 290 39.91 -4.50 12.87
C THR A 290 40.34 -3.96 14.22
N GLU A 291 40.52 -4.85 15.21
CA GLU A 291 41.15 -4.50 16.50
C GLU A 291 42.58 -3.99 16.31
N LYS A 292 43.30 -4.46 15.28
CA LYS A 292 44.64 -3.99 14.91
C LYS A 292 44.62 -2.52 14.46
N ALA A 293 43.66 -2.14 13.60
CA ALA A 293 43.45 -0.74 13.24
C ALA A 293 42.89 0.10 14.40
N LEU A 294 42.19 -0.51 15.37
CA LEU A 294 41.76 0.18 16.60
C LEU A 294 42.94 0.44 17.54
N LYS A 295 43.89 -0.49 17.68
CA LYS A 295 45.09 -0.31 18.51
C LYS A 295 46.12 0.62 17.86
N GLU A 296 46.34 0.53 16.56
CA GLU A 296 47.30 1.36 15.82
C GLU A 296 46.80 2.81 15.62
N ASN A 297 45.49 3.03 15.42
CA ASN A 297 44.93 4.39 15.24
C ASN A 297 44.69 5.17 16.55
N PHE A 298 44.66 4.48 17.71
CA PHE A 298 44.43 5.11 19.03
C PHE A 298 45.66 5.06 19.94
N GLN A 299 46.81 4.60 19.43
CA GLN A 299 48.08 4.58 20.17
C GLN A 299 48.59 5.98 20.57
N ALA A 300 48.14 7.03 19.87
CA ALA A 300 48.58 8.41 20.07
C ALA A 300 47.66 9.27 20.94
N LEU A 301 46.72 8.67 21.69
CA LEU A 301 45.88 9.38 22.67
C LEU A 301 46.42 9.28 24.11
N LYS A 302 47.74 9.35 24.27
CA LYS A 302 48.32 9.84 25.52
C LYS A 302 48.89 11.24 25.32
N GLU A 303 48.10 12.15 25.88
CA GLU A 303 48.46 13.40 26.56
C GLU A 303 49.05 14.54 25.72
N HIS A 304 48.24 15.59 25.62
CA HIS A 304 48.73 16.96 25.50
C HIS A 304 49.78 17.24 26.59
N GLY A 305 51.02 17.28 26.14
CA GLY A 305 52.18 17.85 26.82
C GLY A 305 53.20 18.31 25.78
N GLY A 306 52.77 19.22 24.89
CA GLY A 306 53.59 20.06 24.00
C GLY A 306 54.52 19.36 23.02
N PHE A 307 54.14 19.26 21.74
CA PHE A 307 55.00 19.57 20.57
C PHE A 307 54.19 19.53 19.27
N GLU A 308 54.58 20.39 18.33
CA GLU A 308 53.80 20.81 17.17
C GLU A 308 53.64 19.78 16.05
N THR A 309 52.47 19.86 15.44
CA THR A 309 52.01 19.19 14.23
C THR A 309 52.75 19.64 12.97
N LYS A 310 52.82 18.77 11.94
CA LYS A 310 52.54 19.16 10.54
C LYS A 310 52.24 17.98 9.61
N SER A 311 50.94 17.86 9.27
CA SER A 311 50.38 17.24 8.05
C SER A 311 50.52 15.70 7.91
N THR A 312 49.61 14.92 7.32
CA THR A 312 48.34 15.14 6.61
C THR A 312 47.57 13.80 6.69
N ALA A 313 46.33 13.80 7.17
CA ALA A 313 45.39 12.67 7.17
C ALA A 313 45.84 11.38 7.92
N LYS A 314 45.28 11.05 9.09
CA LYS A 314 43.94 10.41 9.20
C LYS A 314 43.67 9.29 8.16
N LYS A 315 44.67 8.52 7.72
CA LYS A 315 44.51 7.48 6.69
C LYS A 315 44.11 6.11 7.27
N SER A 316 42.86 5.75 6.95
CA SER A 316 42.28 4.40 6.78
C SER A 316 42.00 3.56 8.04
N PHE A 317 40.85 3.80 8.64
CA PHE A 317 40.09 2.77 9.36
C PHE A 317 39.81 1.57 8.42
N GLY A 318 40.55 0.47 8.56
CA GLY A 318 40.43 -0.70 7.68
C GLY A 318 39.19 -1.55 8.01
N PHE A 319 38.09 -1.34 7.30
CA PHE A 319 36.89 -2.17 7.40
C PHE A 319 37.10 -3.53 6.71
N ILE A 320 36.82 -4.62 7.43
CA ILE A 320 36.82 -5.99 6.88
C ILE A 320 35.40 -6.47 6.63
N PRO A 321 35.08 -6.91 5.39
CA PRO A 321 33.82 -7.55 5.04
C PRO A 321 33.58 -8.81 5.89
N SER A 322 32.57 -8.77 6.75
CA SER A 322 32.35 -9.81 7.77
C SER A 322 30.88 -10.02 8.14
N LYS A 323 29.99 -9.08 7.78
CA LYS A 323 28.54 -9.18 8.01
C LYS A 323 27.76 -9.61 6.76
N GLY A 324 28.47 -9.99 5.70
CA GLY A 324 27.91 -10.49 4.46
C GLY A 324 27.73 -9.43 3.38
N LYS A 325 27.32 -9.90 2.20
CA LYS A 325 27.16 -9.11 0.98
C LYS A 325 25.72 -9.17 0.49
N THR A 326 25.32 -8.13 -0.23
CA THR A 326 24.00 -8.01 -0.83
C THR A 326 24.11 -7.27 -2.17
N LEU A 327 23.41 -7.77 -3.19
CA LEU A 327 23.24 -7.13 -4.48
C LEU A 327 21.75 -6.79 -4.69
N TYR A 328 21.47 -5.52 -4.95
CA TYR A 328 20.16 -5.03 -5.37
C TYR A 328 20.15 -4.75 -6.86
N ILE A 329 19.05 -5.11 -7.53
CA ILE A 329 18.78 -4.84 -8.93
C ILE A 329 17.36 -4.27 -9.08
N GLY A 330 17.25 -3.10 -9.67
CA GLY A 330 16.01 -2.31 -9.74
C GLY A 330 15.83 -1.42 -8.51
N SER A 331 14.60 -1.00 -8.26
CA SER A 331 14.26 -0.09 -7.16
C SER A 331 12.83 -0.30 -6.67
N ARG A 332 12.54 0.04 -5.41
CA ARG A 332 11.20 -0.09 -4.83
C ARG A 332 10.20 0.84 -5.50
N GLU A 333 10.65 2.03 -5.90
CA GLU A 333 9.85 3.06 -6.57
C GLU A 333 9.33 2.55 -7.93
N SER A 334 10.14 1.76 -8.64
CA SER A 334 9.73 1.08 -9.88
C SER A 334 8.79 -0.11 -9.67
N GLY A 335 8.51 -0.49 -8.42
CA GLY A 335 7.67 -1.62 -8.05
C GLY A 335 8.27 -2.99 -8.39
N LYS A 336 9.57 -3.07 -8.67
CA LYS A 336 10.32 -4.34 -8.83
C LYS A 336 11.75 -4.18 -8.32
N LEU A 337 12.06 -4.88 -7.24
CA LEU A 337 13.41 -4.92 -6.65
C LEU A 337 13.83 -6.36 -6.43
N LEU A 338 14.90 -6.80 -7.09
CA LEU A 338 15.57 -8.05 -6.80
C LEU A 338 16.69 -7.82 -5.78
N ARG A 339 16.71 -8.66 -4.74
CA ARG A 339 17.74 -8.71 -3.71
C ARG A 339 18.40 -10.09 -3.74
N ILE A 340 19.73 -10.11 -3.78
CA ILE A 340 20.51 -11.32 -3.73
C ILE A 340 21.51 -11.16 -2.58
N TYR A 341 21.34 -11.94 -1.52
CA TYR A 341 22.08 -11.71 -0.28
C TYR A 341 22.46 -13.00 0.45
N GLU A 342 23.51 -12.93 1.25
CA GLU A 342 24.00 -14.07 2.05
C GLU A 342 23.09 -14.27 3.28
N LYS A 343 21.96 -14.97 3.08
CA LYS A 343 20.92 -15.20 4.10
C LYS A 343 21.45 -15.87 5.36
N GLY A 344 22.31 -16.87 5.22
CA GLY A 344 22.87 -17.56 6.39
C GLY A 344 23.70 -16.62 7.28
N LYS A 345 24.45 -15.68 6.69
CA LYS A 345 25.18 -14.66 7.45
C LYS A 345 24.25 -13.64 8.10
N GLN A 346 23.14 -13.29 7.43
CA GLN A 346 22.08 -12.45 8.02
C GLN A 346 21.49 -13.11 9.27
N LEU A 347 21.32 -14.44 9.26
CA LEU A 347 20.81 -15.23 10.39
C LEU A 347 21.88 -15.55 11.45
N GLY A 348 23.11 -15.06 11.29
CA GLY A 348 24.20 -15.19 12.27
C GLY A 348 25.24 -16.26 11.96
N ASP A 349 25.02 -17.15 10.98
CA ASP A 349 26.02 -18.13 10.56
C ASP A 349 27.01 -17.53 9.56
N LYS A 350 28.16 -17.11 10.08
CA LYS A 350 29.26 -16.50 9.31
C LYS A 350 29.85 -17.43 8.24
N LYS A 351 29.76 -18.75 8.40
CA LYS A 351 30.32 -19.75 7.48
C LYS A 351 29.31 -20.26 6.45
N SER A 352 28.05 -19.85 6.58
CA SER A 352 27.00 -20.31 5.69
C SER A 352 27.26 -19.94 4.23
N LYS A 353 26.98 -20.89 3.34
CA LYS A 353 26.94 -20.69 1.88
C LYS A 353 25.57 -20.26 1.38
N TRP A 354 24.59 -20.16 2.28
CA TRP A 354 23.21 -19.86 1.94
C TRP A 354 23.06 -18.46 1.34
N VAL A 355 22.69 -18.42 0.07
CA VAL A 355 22.32 -17.20 -0.66
C VAL A 355 20.82 -17.24 -0.99
N ARG A 356 20.10 -16.16 -0.67
CA ARG A 356 18.70 -15.99 -1.07
C ARG A 356 18.61 -15.04 -2.26
N TRP A 357 17.82 -15.43 -3.25
CA TRP A 357 17.42 -14.59 -4.39
C TRP A 357 15.95 -14.24 -4.21
N GLU A 358 15.63 -12.97 -3.96
CA GLU A 358 14.31 -12.50 -3.56
C GLU A 358 13.86 -11.34 -4.44
N VAL A 359 12.71 -11.45 -5.10
CA VAL A 359 12.10 -10.34 -5.87
C VAL A 359 10.90 -9.80 -5.13
N GLU A 360 11.01 -8.55 -4.67
CA GLU A 360 9.90 -7.73 -4.19
C GLU A 360 9.16 -7.12 -5.39
N LEU A 361 7.88 -7.46 -5.53
CA LEU A 361 6.97 -6.93 -6.55
C LEU A 361 5.89 -6.10 -5.90
N HIS A 362 5.69 -4.87 -6.38
CA HIS A 362 4.63 -3.97 -5.95
C HIS A 362 3.61 -3.75 -7.08
N SER A 363 2.34 -3.63 -6.71
CA SER A 363 1.23 -3.36 -7.62
C SER A 363 1.20 -1.94 -8.22
N SER A 364 2.18 -1.09 -7.91
CA SER A 364 2.22 0.32 -8.33
C SER A 364 2.22 0.50 -9.85
N GLN A 365 2.83 -0.45 -10.57
CA GLN A 365 2.98 -0.42 -12.03
C GLN A 365 2.53 -1.73 -12.68
N ARG A 366 1.79 -2.60 -11.98
CA ARG A 366 1.35 -3.90 -12.50
C ARG A 366 0.16 -4.45 -11.71
N VAL A 367 -0.63 -5.30 -12.34
CA VAL A 367 -1.57 -6.16 -11.61
C VAL A 367 -0.85 -7.47 -11.32
N ILE A 368 -0.70 -7.82 -10.04
CA ILE A 368 -0.07 -9.06 -9.62
C ILE A 368 -1.17 -10.14 -9.53
N PRO A 369 -1.09 -11.22 -10.32
CA PRO A 369 -2.07 -12.30 -10.28
C PRO A 369 -2.08 -13.01 -8.92
N ILE A 370 -3.28 -13.39 -8.44
CA ILE A 370 -3.45 -14.10 -7.16
C ILE A 370 -2.74 -15.46 -7.18
N ASP A 371 -2.67 -16.12 -8.35
CA ASP A 371 -1.98 -17.40 -8.50
C ASP A 371 -0.45 -17.31 -8.39
N ALA A 372 0.12 -16.10 -8.30
CA ALA A 372 1.55 -15.91 -8.01
C ALA A 372 1.95 -16.45 -6.63
N MET A 373 1.00 -16.65 -5.72
CA MET A 373 1.23 -17.25 -4.40
C MET A 373 1.54 -18.75 -4.48
N VAL A 374 0.97 -19.44 -5.46
CA VAL A 374 1.09 -20.90 -5.63
C VAL A 374 1.99 -21.29 -6.81
N LYS A 375 2.24 -20.37 -7.74
CA LYS A 375 3.18 -20.52 -8.88
C LYS A 375 4.45 -19.69 -8.70
N SER A 376 4.95 -19.61 -7.47
CA SER A 376 6.09 -18.77 -7.08
C SER A 376 7.32 -18.98 -7.97
N SER A 377 7.63 -20.22 -8.35
CA SER A 377 8.80 -20.53 -9.19
C SER A 377 8.66 -19.99 -10.61
N GLU A 378 7.50 -20.16 -11.24
CA GLU A 378 7.23 -19.73 -12.61
C GLU A 378 7.24 -18.19 -12.72
N TYR A 379 6.67 -17.51 -11.72
CA TYR A 379 6.68 -16.05 -11.66
C TYR A 379 8.08 -15.51 -11.35
N LEU A 380 8.81 -16.09 -10.40
CA LEU A 380 10.17 -15.66 -10.06
C LEU A 380 11.14 -15.85 -11.25
N ALA A 381 11.07 -16.99 -11.93
CA ALA A 381 11.85 -17.29 -13.13
C ALA A 381 11.63 -16.27 -14.26
N ALA A 382 10.40 -15.74 -14.37
CA ALA A 382 10.01 -14.81 -15.42
C ALA A 382 10.45 -13.35 -15.16
N THR A 383 10.94 -13.01 -13.96
CA THR A 383 11.24 -11.61 -13.58
C THR A 383 12.45 -11.03 -14.33
N TYR A 384 13.49 -11.84 -14.53
CA TYR A 384 14.72 -11.50 -15.25
C TYR A 384 15.29 -12.72 -15.98
N PRO A 385 15.93 -12.57 -17.15
CA PRO A 385 16.60 -13.66 -17.85
C PRO A 385 17.59 -14.45 -16.97
N ALA A 386 18.27 -13.76 -16.05
CA ALA A 386 19.19 -14.35 -15.08
C ALA A 386 18.58 -15.42 -14.16
N LEU A 387 17.26 -15.38 -13.94
CA LEU A 387 16.48 -16.25 -13.05
C LEU A 387 15.77 -17.41 -13.77
N SER A 388 15.89 -17.48 -15.10
CA SER A 388 15.25 -18.52 -15.94
C SER A 388 15.60 -19.96 -15.54
N PHE A 389 16.71 -20.18 -14.82
CA PHE A 389 17.11 -21.50 -14.33
C PHE A 389 16.16 -22.08 -13.26
N LEU A 390 15.30 -21.25 -12.65
CA LEU A 390 14.38 -21.68 -11.60
C LEU A 390 13.19 -22.49 -12.13
N SER A 391 12.74 -22.21 -13.35
CA SER A 391 11.62 -22.90 -13.97
C SER A 391 11.66 -22.75 -15.49
N VAL A 392 11.40 -23.86 -16.19
CA VAL A 392 11.23 -23.87 -17.65
C VAL A 392 9.95 -23.11 -18.03
N GLU A 393 8.87 -23.35 -17.29
CA GLU A 393 7.62 -22.59 -17.42
C GLU A 393 7.77 -21.22 -16.74
N GLN A 394 7.40 -20.15 -17.44
CA GLN A 394 7.56 -18.78 -16.97
C GLN A 394 6.26 -17.99 -17.09
N CYS A 395 5.80 -17.42 -15.97
CA CYS A 395 4.61 -16.57 -15.92
C CYS A 395 5.02 -15.10 -15.86
N LYS A 396 4.92 -14.38 -16.98
CA LYS A 396 5.31 -12.95 -17.07
C LYS A 396 4.20 -12.03 -16.56
N ILE A 397 4.54 -11.16 -15.61
CA ILE A 397 3.67 -10.06 -15.18
C ILE A 397 3.95 -8.84 -16.06
N LYS A 398 2.95 -8.37 -16.80
CA LYS A 398 3.08 -7.18 -17.65
C LYS A 398 3.12 -5.92 -16.79
N THR A 399 4.08 -5.04 -17.09
CA THR A 399 4.10 -3.69 -16.55
C THR A 399 3.02 -2.85 -17.24
N ILE A 400 2.20 -2.16 -16.46
CA ILE A 400 1.26 -1.16 -16.95
C ILE A 400 2.10 0.03 -17.41
N VAL A 401 2.18 0.21 -18.73
CA VAL A 401 2.70 1.45 -19.30
C VAL A 401 1.60 2.49 -19.16
N LYS A 402 1.66 3.30 -18.09
CA LYS A 402 0.85 4.52 -18.05
C LYS A 402 1.38 5.42 -19.16
N GLN A 403 0.64 5.51 -20.27
CA GLN A 403 0.77 6.65 -21.17
C GLN A 403 0.33 7.87 -20.35
N ALA A 404 1.27 8.52 -19.67
CA ALA A 404 1.03 9.78 -19.02
C ALA A 404 0.80 10.81 -20.14
N SER A 405 -0.45 10.96 -20.57
CA SER A 405 -0.89 12.12 -21.31
C SER A 405 -0.85 13.28 -20.34
N MET A 406 0.16 14.13 -20.48
CA MET A 406 0.17 15.41 -19.78
C MET A 406 -0.63 16.39 -20.62
N SER A 407 -1.55 17.12 -19.99
CA SER A 407 -2.20 18.25 -20.65
C SER A 407 -1.18 19.38 -20.85
N ILE A 408 -1.44 20.28 -21.79
CA ILE A 408 -0.57 21.43 -22.09
C ILE A 408 -0.37 22.25 -20.80
N GLU A 409 -1.45 22.51 -20.06
CA GLU A 409 -1.46 23.31 -18.83
C GLU A 409 -0.52 22.70 -17.79
N ARG A 410 -0.57 21.37 -17.61
CA ARG A 410 0.28 20.71 -16.61
C ARG A 410 1.75 20.68 -17.01
N ILE A 411 2.07 20.64 -18.30
CA ILE A 411 3.44 20.80 -18.78
C ILE A 411 3.93 22.21 -18.46
N VAL A 412 3.15 23.23 -18.83
CA VAL A 412 3.47 24.65 -18.59
C VAL A 412 3.69 24.91 -17.10
N GLU A 413 2.74 24.54 -16.23
CA GLU A 413 2.85 24.72 -14.78
C GLU A 413 4.16 24.14 -14.21
N ASN A 414 4.49 22.90 -14.58
CA ASN A 414 5.70 22.24 -14.10
C ASN A 414 6.96 22.94 -14.59
N GLN A 415 7.00 23.36 -15.87
CA GLN A 415 8.15 24.06 -16.44
C GLN A 415 8.33 25.45 -15.81
N VAL A 416 7.24 26.18 -15.57
CA VAL A 416 7.27 27.47 -14.86
C VAL A 416 7.85 27.29 -13.46
N ILE A 417 7.36 26.32 -12.68
CA ILE A 417 7.84 26.08 -11.31
C ILE A 417 9.33 25.75 -11.28
N ASN A 418 9.78 24.87 -12.19
CA ASN A 418 11.17 24.41 -12.24
C ASN A 418 12.13 25.48 -12.76
N THR A 419 11.69 26.30 -13.72
CA THR A 419 12.60 27.16 -14.50
C THR A 419 12.62 28.61 -14.02
N ARG A 420 11.55 29.10 -13.35
CA ARG A 420 11.42 30.52 -12.92
C ARG A 420 12.60 31.06 -12.12
N LYS A 421 13.18 30.25 -11.23
CA LYS A 421 14.33 30.66 -10.40
C LYS A 421 15.61 30.80 -11.23
N ALA A 422 15.81 29.90 -12.20
CA ALA A 422 16.95 29.94 -13.10
C ALA A 422 16.85 31.15 -14.05
N ILE A 423 15.66 31.44 -14.58
CA ILE A 423 15.43 32.64 -15.41
C ILE A 423 15.74 33.91 -14.62
N ASN A 424 15.25 34.02 -13.38
CA ASN A 424 15.56 35.19 -12.55
C ASN A 424 17.07 35.34 -12.27
N MET A 425 17.77 34.22 -12.04
CA MET A 425 19.23 34.22 -11.91
C MET A 425 19.93 34.71 -13.19
N MET A 426 19.49 34.25 -14.37
CA MET A 426 20.07 34.69 -15.65
C MET A 426 19.84 36.18 -15.91
N ARG A 427 18.68 36.72 -15.54
CA ARG A 427 18.39 38.16 -15.65
C ARG A 427 19.23 38.99 -14.68
N VAL A 428 19.21 38.64 -13.40
CA VAL A 428 19.76 39.48 -12.33
C VAL A 428 21.27 39.32 -12.18
N ILE A 429 21.78 38.09 -12.29
CA ILE A 429 23.19 37.77 -12.05
C ILE A 429 23.97 37.72 -13.36
N CYS A 430 23.41 37.09 -14.40
CA CYS A 430 24.09 36.98 -15.68
C CYS A 430 23.84 38.18 -16.61
N GLY A 431 22.97 39.12 -16.23
CA GLY A 431 22.67 40.33 -17.02
C GLY A 431 22.05 40.04 -18.38
N MET A 432 21.51 38.83 -18.59
CA MET A 432 20.97 38.42 -19.88
C MET A 432 19.61 39.08 -20.13
N SER A 433 19.41 39.56 -21.34
CA SER A 433 18.11 40.00 -21.83
C SER A 433 17.15 38.83 -21.99
N ASP A 434 15.84 39.12 -22.01
CA ASP A 434 14.82 38.09 -22.15
C ASP A 434 14.98 37.32 -23.50
N SER A 435 15.40 38.01 -24.56
CA SER A 435 15.68 37.40 -25.88
C SER A 435 16.85 36.42 -25.85
N GLU A 436 17.97 36.78 -25.20
CA GLU A 436 19.14 35.90 -25.07
C GLU A 436 18.82 34.66 -24.23
N ILE A 437 17.97 34.81 -23.21
CA ILE A 437 17.51 33.69 -22.40
C ILE A 437 16.67 32.75 -23.25
N VAL A 438 15.70 33.26 -24.02
CA VAL A 438 14.84 32.46 -24.90
C VAL A 438 15.65 31.74 -25.97
N GLU A 439 16.57 32.43 -26.64
CA GLU A 439 17.47 31.82 -27.63
C GLU A 439 18.25 30.66 -27.01
N LYS A 440 18.75 30.83 -25.79
CA LYS A 440 19.50 29.79 -25.07
C LYS A 440 18.69 28.55 -24.74
N PHE A 441 17.36 28.65 -24.60
CA PHE A 441 16.48 27.50 -24.41
C PHE A 441 16.08 26.81 -25.72
N LEU A 442 16.11 27.53 -26.85
CA LEU A 442 15.61 27.04 -28.14
C LEU A 442 16.71 26.68 -29.15
N LYS A 443 17.95 27.10 -28.91
CA LYS A 443 19.08 26.98 -29.86
C LYS A 443 19.31 25.57 -30.44
N ASP A 444 19.08 24.53 -29.64
CA ASP A 444 19.34 23.14 -30.05
C ASP A 444 18.09 22.45 -30.67
N ILE A 445 17.03 23.22 -30.95
CA ILE A 445 15.82 22.74 -31.60
C ILE A 445 15.91 23.05 -33.10
N GLU A 446 16.23 22.03 -33.90
CA GLU A 446 16.42 22.16 -35.35
C GLU A 446 15.11 22.50 -36.10
N GLU A 447 13.97 21.94 -35.67
CA GLU A 447 12.66 22.13 -36.32
C GLU A 447 11.59 22.57 -35.30
N PRO A 448 11.56 23.86 -34.88
CA PRO A 448 10.74 24.32 -33.76
C PRO A 448 9.23 24.16 -33.96
N GLU A 449 8.76 24.09 -35.20
CA GLU A 449 7.34 23.93 -35.54
C GLU A 449 6.92 22.45 -35.67
N CYS A 450 7.87 21.52 -35.65
CA CYS A 450 7.59 20.09 -35.84
C CYS A 450 7.13 19.42 -34.55
N ARG A 451 6.20 18.46 -34.65
CA ARG A 451 5.73 17.67 -33.51
C ARG A 451 6.88 16.91 -32.82
N SER A 452 7.94 16.52 -33.54
CA SER A 452 9.12 15.84 -33.00
C SER A 452 9.90 16.70 -32.00
N SER A 453 9.88 18.02 -32.18
CA SER A 453 10.52 19.03 -31.32
C SER A 453 9.69 19.40 -30.09
N MET A 454 8.42 19.00 -30.06
CA MET A 454 7.53 19.21 -28.92
C MET A 454 7.65 18.08 -27.88
N PRO A 455 7.30 18.30 -26.60
CA PRO A 455 7.37 17.28 -25.57
C PRO A 455 6.76 15.94 -25.99
N THR A 456 7.55 14.86 -25.92
CA THR A 456 7.16 13.51 -26.37
C THR A 456 5.93 12.94 -25.65
N ARG A 457 5.59 13.49 -24.47
CA ARG A 457 4.42 13.08 -23.65
C ARG A 457 3.14 13.88 -23.92
N LEU A 458 3.18 14.87 -24.81
CA LEU A 458 2.00 15.64 -25.21
C LEU A 458 1.06 14.77 -26.05
N LYS A 459 -0.18 14.53 -25.61
CA LYS A 459 -1.21 13.93 -26.48
C LYS A 459 -2.02 15.06 -27.09
N ALA A 460 -1.91 15.25 -28.40
CA ALA A 460 -2.70 16.23 -29.12
C ALA A 460 -2.78 15.92 -30.62
N PRO A 461 -3.99 15.66 -31.15
CA PRO A 461 -4.49 16.28 -32.38
C PRO A 461 -4.75 17.80 -32.19
N VAL A 462 -4.70 18.28 -30.94
CA VAL A 462 -4.99 19.64 -30.41
C VAL A 462 -4.12 20.77 -30.99
N VAL A 463 -3.09 20.47 -31.79
CA VAL A 463 -2.34 21.55 -32.47
C VAL A 463 -3.26 22.29 -33.43
N GLU A 464 -4.08 21.58 -34.20
CA GLU A 464 -5.02 22.20 -35.15
C GLU A 464 -6.12 22.98 -34.44
N GLU A 465 -6.76 22.39 -33.42
CA GLU A 465 -7.89 23.03 -32.71
C GLU A 465 -7.46 24.26 -31.89
N TRP A 466 -6.25 24.26 -31.32
CA TRP A 466 -5.70 25.41 -30.59
C TRP A 466 -5.18 26.51 -31.51
N VAL A 467 -4.55 26.16 -32.64
CA VAL A 467 -4.14 27.13 -33.67
C VAL A 467 -5.38 27.78 -34.28
N LEU A 468 -6.41 26.99 -34.64
CA LEU A 468 -7.67 27.49 -35.17
C LEU A 468 -8.36 28.44 -34.18
N GLN A 469 -8.43 28.10 -32.89
CA GLN A 469 -8.99 29.01 -31.87
C GLN A 469 -8.19 30.30 -31.68
N LYS A 470 -6.87 30.25 -31.91
CA LYS A 470 -6.01 31.44 -31.81
C LYS A 470 -6.15 32.34 -33.03
N GLU A 471 -6.21 31.76 -34.22
CA GLU A 471 -6.51 32.46 -35.47
C GLU A 471 -7.90 33.10 -35.42
N GLU A 472 -8.89 32.42 -34.83
CA GLU A 472 -10.25 32.94 -34.63
C GLU A 472 -10.26 34.11 -33.62
N GLN A 473 -9.47 34.05 -32.54
CA GLN A 473 -9.33 35.15 -31.59
C GLN A 473 -8.57 36.35 -32.16
N GLU A 474 -7.55 36.12 -33.00
CA GLU A 474 -6.79 37.18 -33.69
C GLU A 474 -7.63 37.82 -34.81
N ALA A 475 -8.49 37.05 -35.49
CA ALA A 475 -9.45 37.56 -36.49
C ALA A 475 -10.62 38.35 -35.89
N VAL A 476 -10.97 38.13 -34.61
CA VAL A 476 -11.98 38.93 -33.89
C VAL A 476 -11.37 40.21 -33.29
N ALA A 477 -10.05 40.27 -33.15
CA ALA A 477 -9.32 41.42 -32.59
C ALA A 477 -8.77 42.40 -33.65
N ALA A 478 -8.78 42.01 -34.94
CA ALA A 478 -8.47 42.85 -36.10
C ALA A 478 -9.76 43.41 -36.72
#